data_AF-A0A5M6I995-F1
#
_entry.id   AF-A0A5M6I995-F1
#
_cell.length_a   1.000
_cell.length_b   1.000
_cell.length_c   1.000
_cell.angle_alpha   90.00
_cell.angle_beta   90.00
_cell.angle_gamma   90.00
#
_symmetry.space_group_name_H-M   'P 1'
#
loop_
_entity.id
_entity.type
_entity.pdbx_description
1 polymer ?
#
loop_
_entity_poly.entity_id
_entity_poly.type
_entity_poly.pdbx_seq_one_letter_code
_entity_poly.pdbx_strand_id
1 'polypeptide(L)'
;MKRFTQITFHFISLAAVIVLFSLPGNEYAWMLDMAPDLPAVPEDPGAGDRVVAGTALVGLVILCQAIAIRLSKRWVSRMFSVGLIAVAVVGWAGASWV
;
A
#
# COMPACT_ATOMS: atom_id res chain seq x y z
N MET A 1 25.70 3.23 -2.38
CA MET A 1 24.90 2.52 -1.35
C MET A 1 25.52 1.15 -1.12
N LYS A 2 25.77 0.75 0.13
CA LYS A 2 26.23 -0.63 0.43
C LYS A 2 25.06 -1.59 0.13
N ARG A 3 25.36 -2.80 -0.35
CA ARG A 3 24.32 -3.79 -0.74
C ARG A 3 23.31 -4.07 0.38
N PHE A 4 23.79 -4.10 1.63
CA PHE A 4 22.97 -4.28 2.81
C PHE A 4 21.87 -3.21 2.94
N THR A 5 22.23 -1.93 2.82
CA THR A 5 21.29 -0.81 2.91
C THR A 5 20.21 -0.85 1.83
N GLN A 6 20.55 -1.31 0.62
CA GLN A 6 19.58 -1.50 -0.47
C GLN A 6 18.55 -2.58 -0.14
N ILE A 7 19.02 -3.73 0.35
CA ILE A 7 18.14 -4.84 0.73
C ILE A 7 17.19 -4.41 1.84
N THR A 8 17.70 -3.72 2.87
CA THR A 8 16.87 -3.20 3.97
C THR A 8 15.78 -2.25 3.48
N PHE A 9 16.11 -1.35 2.54
CA PHE A 9 15.13 -0.42 1.95
C PHE A 9 14.00 -1.15 1.21
N HIS A 10 14.34 -2.18 0.44
CA HIS A 10 13.36 -2.99 -0.27
C HIS A 10 12.48 -3.78 0.71
N PHE A 11 13.06 -4.37 1.75
CA PHE A 11 12.30 -5.09 2.78
C PHE A 11 11.34 -4.19 3.55
N ILE A 12 11.78 -2.99 3.96
CA ILE A 12 10.91 -2.02 4.65
C ILE A 12 9.75 -1.60 3.73
N SER A 13 10.03 -1.36 2.46
CA SER A 13 8.99 -0.97 1.50
C SER A 13 8.03 -2.12 1.20
N LEU A 14 8.53 -3.36 1.13
CA LEU A 14 7.69 -4.54 1.00
C LEU A 14 6.78 -4.72 2.21
N ALA A 15 7.30 -4.51 3.43
CA ALA A 15 6.49 -4.53 4.65
C ALA A 15 5.40 -3.44 4.63
N ALA A 16 5.73 -2.22 4.18
CA ALA A 16 4.74 -1.15 4.02
C ALA A 16 3.65 -1.51 3.00
N VAL A 17 4.00 -2.18 1.89
CA VAL A 17 3.04 -2.70 0.92
C VAL A 17 2.15 -3.78 1.54
N ILE A 18 2.69 -4.68 2.35
CA ILE A 18 1.88 -5.69 3.06
C ILE A 18 0.89 -5.03 4.01
N VAL A 19 1.35 -4.06 4.81
CA VAL A 19 0.48 -3.30 5.73
C VAL A 19 -0.64 -2.58 4.95
N LEU A 20 -0.32 -2.02 3.78
CA LEU A 20 -1.29 -1.37 2.91
C LEU A 20 -2.43 -2.32 2.49
N PHE A 21 -2.11 -3.56 2.12
CA PHE A 21 -3.11 -4.58 1.76
C PHE A 21 -3.85 -5.15 2.98
N SER A 22 -3.30 -5.00 4.18
CA SER A 22 -3.93 -5.42 5.43
C SER A 22 -4.80 -4.35 6.07
N LEU A 23 -4.84 -3.13 5.54
CA LEU A 23 -5.80 -2.13 5.99
C LEU A 23 -7.19 -2.64 5.59
N PRO A 24 -8.06 -3.00 6.57
CA PRO A 24 -9.38 -3.50 6.23
C PRO A 24 -10.14 -2.40 5.48
N GLY A 25 -10.94 -2.81 4.48
CA GLY A 25 -11.98 -1.96 3.90
C GLY A 25 -13.01 -1.55 4.97
N ASN A 26 -14.22 -1.17 4.58
CA ASN A 26 -15.27 -0.82 5.55
C ASN A 26 -15.32 -1.88 6.68
N GLU A 27 -15.14 -1.46 7.94
CA GLU A 27 -15.07 -2.35 9.11
C GLU A 27 -16.33 -3.23 9.25
N TYR A 28 -17.44 -2.76 8.69
CA TYR A 28 -18.73 -3.40 8.72
C TYR A 28 -19.04 -4.18 7.42
N ALA A 29 -18.08 -4.34 6.50
CA ALA A 29 -18.28 -5.07 5.24
C ALA A 29 -18.76 -6.52 5.46
N TRP A 30 -18.34 -7.17 6.55
CA TRP A 30 -18.79 -8.51 6.94
C TRP A 30 -20.29 -8.60 7.22
N MET A 31 -20.96 -7.47 7.49
CA MET A 31 -22.41 -7.45 7.72
C MET A 31 -23.20 -7.77 6.45
N LEU A 32 -22.66 -7.48 5.27
CA LEU A 32 -23.28 -7.86 3.99
C LEU A 32 -23.25 -9.38 3.78
N ASP A 33 -22.24 -10.07 4.31
CA ASP A 33 -22.16 -11.53 4.25
C ASP A 33 -23.19 -12.20 5.18
N MET A 34 -23.54 -11.54 6.29
CA MET A 34 -24.51 -12.05 7.27
C MET A 34 -25.96 -11.65 6.97
N ALA A 35 -26.19 -10.48 6.39
CA ALA A 35 -27.50 -9.94 6.05
C ALA A 35 -27.43 -9.21 4.69
N PRO A 36 -27.49 -9.95 3.57
CA PRO A 36 -27.34 -9.40 2.22
C PRO A 36 -28.50 -8.49 1.79
N ASP A 37 -29.60 -8.51 2.54
CA ASP A 37 -30.78 -7.67 2.39
C ASP A 37 -30.68 -6.33 3.14
N LEU A 38 -29.56 -6.07 3.82
CA LEU A 38 -29.30 -4.75 4.41
C LEU A 38 -29.29 -3.66 3.32
N PRO A 39 -30.08 -2.59 3.47
CA PRO A 39 -30.18 -1.53 2.46
C PRO A 39 -28.87 -0.73 2.31
N ALA A 40 -28.04 -0.68 3.36
CA ALA A 40 -26.71 -0.10 3.34
C ALA A 40 -25.87 -0.63 4.52
N VAL A 41 -24.55 -0.65 4.33
CA VAL A 41 -23.57 -0.87 5.40
C VAL A 41 -23.54 0.39 6.29
N PRO A 42 -23.43 0.26 7.62
CA PRO A 42 -23.24 1.41 8.50
C PRO A 42 -22.07 2.29 8.05
N GLU A 43 -22.20 3.61 8.27
CA GLU A 43 -21.08 4.52 8.06
C GLU A 43 -19.91 4.11 8.94
N ASP A 44 -18.75 3.97 8.33
CA ASP A 44 -17.51 3.64 9.01
C ASP A 44 -16.81 4.94 9.42
N PRO A 45 -16.85 5.32 10.72
CA PRO A 45 -16.26 6.57 11.18
C PRO A 45 -14.73 6.60 11.01
N GLY A 46 -14.08 5.43 10.91
CA GLY A 46 -12.64 5.28 10.69
C GLY A 46 -12.24 5.22 9.21
N ALA A 47 -13.19 5.27 8.26
CA ALA A 47 -12.88 5.18 6.83
C ALA A 47 -11.99 6.32 6.36
N GLY A 48 -12.26 7.56 6.82
CA GLY A 48 -11.44 8.73 6.47
C GLY A 48 -9.99 8.59 6.91
N ASP A 49 -9.77 8.18 8.16
CA ASP A 49 -8.43 7.99 8.73
C ASP A 49 -7.65 6.89 8.00
N ARG A 50 -8.33 5.79 7.63
CA ARG A 50 -7.74 4.70 6.83
C ARG A 50 -7.32 5.15 5.44
N VAL A 51 -8.15 5.95 4.76
CA VAL A 51 -7.83 6.51 3.45
C VAL A 51 -6.62 7.43 3.53
N VAL A 52 -6.54 8.29 4.55
CA VAL A 52 -5.39 9.16 4.79
C VAL A 52 -4.13 8.33 5.08
N ALA A 53 -4.22 7.34 5.98
CA ALA A 53 -3.10 6.49 6.35
C ALA A 53 -2.58 5.66 5.17
N GLY A 54 -3.47 5.05 4.39
CA GLY A 54 -3.10 4.28 3.20
C GLY A 54 -2.47 5.15 2.12
N THR A 55 -3.03 6.34 1.87
CA THR A 55 -2.45 7.30 0.91
C THR A 55 -1.06 7.77 1.37
N ALA A 56 -0.88 8.02 2.67
CA ALA A 56 0.43 8.38 3.23
C ALA A 56 1.45 7.24 3.10
N LEU A 57 1.03 5.99 3.33
CA LEU A 57 1.87 4.80 3.14
C LEU A 57 2.31 4.63 1.68
N VAL A 58 1.40 4.80 0.71
CA VAL A 58 1.76 4.79 -0.71
C VAL A 58 2.78 5.89 -1.03
N GLY A 59 2.55 7.11 -0.54
CA GLY A 59 3.50 8.22 -0.69
C GLY A 59 4.88 7.89 -0.14
N LEU A 60 4.95 7.26 1.04
CA LEU A 60 6.20 6.82 1.66
C LEU A 60 6.91 5.76 0.82
N VAL A 61 6.18 4.77 0.30
CA VAL A 61 6.74 3.73 -0.58
C VAL A 61 7.32 4.37 -1.85
N ILE A 62 6.58 5.27 -2.49
CA ILE A 62 7.05 5.99 -3.69
C ILE A 62 8.33 6.76 -3.39
N LEU A 63 8.36 7.53 -2.30
CA LEU A 63 9.53 8.31 -1.90
C LEU A 63 10.76 7.40 -1.67
N CYS A 64 10.58 6.33 -0.91
CA CYS A 64 11.63 5.35 -0.62
C CYS A 64 12.18 4.71 -1.90
N GLN A 65 11.29 4.30 -2.81
CA GLN A 65 11.68 3.67 -4.07
C GLN A 65 12.29 4.67 -5.05
N ALA A 66 11.84 5.92 -5.10
CA ALA A 66 12.45 6.98 -5.91
C ALA A 66 13.91 7.23 -5.49
N ILE A 67 14.17 7.29 -4.17
CA ILE A 67 15.53 7.39 -3.62
C ILE A 67 16.35 6.15 -4.00
N ALA A 68 15.79 4.95 -3.86
CA ALA A 68 16.47 3.71 -4.22
C ALA A 68 16.83 3.64 -5.72
N ILE A 69 15.94 4.09 -6.61
CA ILE A 69 16.17 4.18 -8.05
C ILE A 69 17.36 5.12 -8.32
N ARG A 70 17.34 6.32 -7.73
CA ARG A 70 18.38 7.34 -7.94
C ARG A 70 19.76 6.88 -7.48
N LEU A 71 19.81 6.12 -6.38
CA LEU A 71 21.07 5.65 -5.77
C LEU A 71 21.55 4.30 -6.32
N SER A 72 20.71 3.57 -7.06
CA SER A 72 21.09 2.27 -7.64
C SER A 72 21.84 2.43 -8.97
N LYS A 73 22.92 1.66 -9.12
CA LYS A 73 23.68 1.54 -10.36
C LYS A 73 23.24 0.36 -11.25
N ARG A 74 22.53 -0.60 -10.66
CA ARG A 74 22.11 -1.85 -11.34
C ARG A 74 20.69 -1.71 -11.85
N TRP A 75 20.48 -2.02 -13.12
CA TRP A 75 19.17 -1.97 -13.77
C TRP A 75 18.12 -2.85 -13.07
N VAL A 76 18.49 -4.06 -12.64
CA VAL A 76 17.60 -4.98 -11.90
C VAL A 76 17.02 -4.35 -10.63
N SER A 77 17.83 -3.60 -9.88
CA SER A 77 17.37 -2.92 -8.65
C SER A 77 16.39 -1.79 -8.98
N ARG A 78 16.60 -1.06 -10.09
CA ARG A 78 15.67 -0.03 -10.56
C ARG A 78 14.34 -0.64 -10.96
N MET A 79 14.35 -1.74 -11.72
CA MET A 79 13.13 -2.44 -12.10
C MET A 79 12.34 -2.93 -10.88
N PHE A 80 13.02 -3.49 -9.89
CA PHE A 80 12.37 -3.94 -8.67
C PHE A 80 11.71 -2.77 -7.91
N SER A 81 12.36 -1.62 -7.84
CA SER A 81 11.77 -0.41 -7.27
C SER A 81 10.54 0.09 -8.04
N VAL A 82 10.61 0.11 -9.37
CA VAL A 82 9.47 0.49 -10.21
C VAL A 82 8.32 -0.50 -10.02
N GLY A 83 8.61 -1.79 -9.94
CA GLY A 83 7.63 -2.83 -9.66
C GLY A 83 6.94 -2.64 -8.31
N LEU A 84 7.69 -2.36 -7.24
CA LEU A 84 7.12 -2.07 -5.92
C LEU A 84 6.23 -0.82 -5.93
N ILE A 85 6.62 0.24 -6.65
CA ILE A 85 5.77 1.42 -6.83
C ILE A 85 4.47 1.04 -7.55
N ALA A 86 4.57 0.30 -8.65
CA ALA A 86 3.39 -0.12 -9.41
C ALA A 86 2.43 -0.96 -8.56
N VAL A 87 2.96 -1.91 -7.78
CA VAL A 87 2.16 -2.75 -6.86
C VAL A 87 1.49 -1.90 -5.78
N ALA A 88 2.20 -0.95 -5.17
CA ALA A 88 1.63 -0.07 -4.15
C ALA A 88 0.52 0.82 -4.71
N VAL A 89 0.74 1.42 -5.89
CA VAL A 89 -0.23 2.33 -6.53
C VAL A 89 -1.45 1.56 -7.02
N VAL A 90 -1.25 0.46 -7.76
CA VAL A 90 -2.35 -0.35 -8.29
C VAL A 90 -3.12 -1.03 -7.15
N GLY A 91 -2.41 -1.53 -6.14
CA GLY A 91 -3.03 -2.12 -4.95
C GLY A 91 -3.89 -1.12 -4.21
N TRP A 92 -3.39 0.08 -3.97
CA TRP A 92 -4.16 1.14 -3.32
C TRP A 92 -5.33 1.64 -4.17
N ALA A 93 -5.12 1.86 -5.47
CA ALA A 93 -6.19 2.25 -6.38
C ALA A 93 -7.24 1.15 -6.57
N GLY A 94 -6.89 -0.12 -6.35
CA GLY A 94 -7.88 -1.19 -6.26
C GLY A 94 -8.66 -1.12 -4.94
N ALA A 95 -7.97 -0.91 -3.83
CA ALA A 95 -8.56 -0.92 -2.49
C ALA A 95 -9.36 0.33 -2.12
N SER A 96 -9.03 1.50 -2.68
CA SER A 96 -9.66 2.78 -2.33
C SER A 96 -10.91 3.11 -3.15
N TRP A 97 -11.18 2.34 -4.21
CA TRP A 97 -12.31 2.53 -5.13
C TRP A 97 -13.32 1.38 -5.09
N VAL A 98 -13.13 0.43 -4.16
CA VAL A 98 -14.06 -0.66 -3.81
C VAL A 98 -14.63 -0.36 -2.44
#